data_AF-A0AAV5LK99-F1
#
_entry.id   AF-A0AAV5LK99-F1
#
_cell.length_a   1.000
_cell.length_b   1.000
_cell.length_c   1.000
_cell.angle_alpha   90.00
_cell.angle_beta   90.00
_cell.angle_gamma   90.00
#
_symmetry.space_group_name_H-M   'P 1'
#
loop_
_entity.id
_entity.type
_entity.pdbx_description
1 polymer ?
#
loop_
_entity_poly.entity_id
_entity_poly.type
_entity_poly.pdbx_seq_one_letter_code
_entity_poly.pdbx_strand_id
1 'polypeptide(L)'
;MCHDVKNFYKSEGKSITGDFRHAGTMAAALVLQVSDRTEELEDTVSIYAEASNGQMPNLDLINIVYYLAAHYRQGFRVKVERLWSLLDCTLLKVLRIIIVYVGEVARRLNPEWKFGIPATDYIEGTATLASSLYSEALGVPTGPHGAFRDYQVDAITLEFSPKFTSDMKVRRNDFFLRGGWFIEGVIQSVNNLLEKFHQLFFLYLLTSPNKFVSVGVYIIAFALLIAPLPMVVAFVYIIANNSNSSLKQEKSTLSPFPAADEHSITVSSWRWLNAAKVVFIIHLWGVVVSFLPYFICQIQITPQQLAL
;
A
#
# COMPACT_ATOMS: atom_id res chain seq x y z
N MET A 1 -47.00 56.94 29.25
CA MET A 1 -46.55 56.70 27.86
C MET A 1 -46.44 55.19 27.68
N CYS A 2 -47.49 54.56 27.17
CA CYS A 2 -47.48 53.17 26.77
C CYS A 2 -48.59 53.03 25.71
N HIS A 3 -48.18 52.95 24.44
CA HIS A 3 -49.12 52.71 23.35
C HIS A 3 -49.46 51.23 23.31
N ASP A 4 -50.77 50.99 23.22
CA ASP A 4 -51.45 49.71 23.14
C ASP A 4 -51.05 48.99 21.84
N VAL A 5 -50.27 47.91 21.94
CA VAL A 5 -49.93 47.01 20.82
C VAL A 5 -50.80 45.76 20.93
N LYS A 6 -52.12 45.96 20.90
CA LYS A 6 -53.07 44.92 20.47
C LYS A 6 -53.18 45.00 18.96
N ASN A 7 -52.36 44.21 18.26
CA ASN A 7 -52.62 43.62 16.94
C ASN A 7 -51.29 43.10 16.40
N PHE A 8 -51.05 41.79 16.56
CA PHE A 8 -50.28 40.96 15.59
C PHE A 8 -50.28 39.46 15.95
N TYR A 9 -50.88 39.04 17.07
CA TYR A 9 -51.15 37.62 17.33
C TYR A 9 -52.44 37.17 16.63
N LYS A 10 -52.37 37.07 15.31
CA LYS A 10 -53.18 36.11 14.55
C LYS A 10 -52.29 35.45 13.52
N SER A 11 -51.28 34.71 14.00
CA SER A 11 -50.70 33.65 13.19
C SER A 11 -51.68 32.49 13.25
N GLU A 12 -52.35 32.23 12.14
CA GLU A 12 -53.02 30.97 11.90
C GLU A 12 -52.10 29.83 12.32
N GLY A 13 -52.66 28.86 13.03
CA GLY A 13 -51.97 27.64 13.41
C GLY A 13 -51.62 26.83 12.16
N LYS A 14 -50.51 27.18 11.51
CA LYS A 14 -49.82 26.28 10.60
C LYS A 14 -48.77 25.58 11.44
N SER A 15 -49.09 24.35 11.85
CA SER A 15 -48.11 23.38 12.31
C SER A 15 -47.04 23.27 11.24
N ILE A 16 -45.96 24.04 11.36
CA ILE A 16 -44.72 23.77 10.64
C ILE A 16 -44.08 22.61 11.39
N THR A 17 -44.68 21.43 11.27
CA THR A 17 -43.89 20.22 11.19
C THR A 17 -43.10 20.39 9.91
N GLY A 18 -41.98 21.10 10.01
CA GLY A 18 -40.96 21.09 8.98
C GLY A 18 -40.56 19.64 8.88
N ASP A 19 -41.11 18.97 7.87
CA ASP A 19 -40.72 17.65 7.45
C ASP A 19 -39.22 17.76 7.18
N PHE A 20 -38.39 17.40 8.16
CA PHE A 20 -36.95 17.38 8.00
C PHE A 20 -36.72 16.34 6.93
N ARG A 21 -36.62 16.81 5.68
CA ARG A 21 -36.23 15.99 4.55
C ARG A 21 -34.98 15.24 5.01
N HIS A 22 -35.10 13.93 5.14
CA HIS A 22 -33.98 13.11 5.54
C HIS A 22 -32.84 13.43 4.58
N ALA A 23 -31.69 13.84 5.13
CA ALA A 23 -30.47 13.84 4.36
C ALA A 23 -30.33 12.42 3.79
N GLY A 24 -30.05 12.31 2.48
CA GLY A 24 -29.89 11.01 1.84
C GLY A 24 -28.74 10.21 2.45
N THR A 25 -28.42 9.07 1.86
CA THR A 25 -27.28 8.26 2.30
C THR A 25 -25.97 9.03 2.14
N MET A 26 -25.12 9.03 3.17
CA MET A 26 -23.75 9.53 3.07
C MET A 26 -22.89 8.50 2.32
N ALA A 27 -22.32 8.89 1.18
CA ALA A 27 -21.43 8.01 0.40
C ALA A 27 -19.96 8.19 0.79
N ALA A 28 -19.55 9.42 1.12
CA ALA A 28 -18.18 9.75 1.50
C ALA A 28 -18.15 10.76 2.65
N ALA A 29 -17.05 10.76 3.40
CA ALA A 29 -16.81 11.70 4.49
C ALA A 29 -15.37 12.25 4.45
N LEU A 30 -15.24 13.53 4.76
CA LEU A 30 -13.97 14.23 4.86
C LEU A 30 -13.78 14.68 6.31
N VAL A 31 -12.80 14.12 7.00
CA VAL A 31 -12.45 14.56 8.36
C VAL A 31 -11.30 15.56 8.26
N LEU A 32 -11.49 16.76 8.80
CA LEU A 32 -10.50 17.82 8.75
C LEU A 32 -9.86 17.97 10.12
N GLN A 33 -8.54 17.87 10.17
CA GLN A 33 -7.73 18.08 11.35
C GLN A 33 -6.73 19.20 11.06
N VAL A 34 -6.44 20.03 12.07
CA VAL A 34 -5.39 21.04 11.98
C VAL A 34 -4.36 20.71 13.05
N SER A 35 -3.13 20.48 12.63
CA SER A 35 -1.99 20.23 13.52
C SER A 35 -1.35 21.55 13.94
N ASP A 36 -1.03 21.68 15.22
CA ASP A 36 -0.20 22.78 15.74
C ASP A 36 1.25 22.34 15.96
N ARG A 37 1.72 21.37 15.15
CA ARG A 37 3.09 20.84 15.25
C ARG A 37 4.07 21.89 14.75
N THR A 38 4.86 22.41 15.68
CA THR A 38 5.85 23.50 15.47
C THR A 38 7.07 23.05 14.66
N GLU A 39 7.20 21.76 14.35
CA GLU A 39 8.41 21.17 13.75
C GLU A 39 8.41 21.13 12.22
N GLU A 40 7.30 21.49 11.55
CA GLU A 40 7.23 21.39 10.10
C GLU A 40 7.81 22.61 9.39
N LEU A 41 8.80 22.38 8.51
CA LEU A 41 9.47 23.42 7.73
C LEU A 41 8.61 24.01 6.60
N GLU A 42 7.51 23.35 6.22
CA GLU A 42 6.68 23.65 5.05
C GLU A 42 5.20 23.44 5.37
N ASP A 43 4.32 24.17 4.67
CA ASP A 43 2.88 23.95 4.72
C ASP A 43 2.55 22.58 4.11
N THR A 44 2.10 21.63 4.94
CA THR A 44 1.82 20.27 4.47
C THR A 44 0.39 19.84 4.73
N VAL A 45 -0.09 18.92 3.88
CA VAL A 45 -1.37 18.23 4.07
C VAL A 45 -1.05 16.74 4.13
N SER A 46 -1.34 16.13 5.27
CA SER A 46 -1.20 14.69 5.46
C SER A 46 -2.53 14.00 5.22
N ILE A 47 -2.51 12.92 4.44
CA ILE A 47 -3.69 12.12 4.11
C ILE A 47 -3.62 10.81 4.88
N TYR A 48 -4.67 10.53 5.65
CA TYR A 48 -4.87 9.27 6.36
C TYR A 48 -6.10 8.55 5.83
N ALA A 49 -5.94 7.27 5.52
CA ALA A 49 -6.95 6.48 4.82
C ALA A 49 -7.17 5.07 5.41
N GLU A 50 -6.26 4.58 6.25
CA GLU A 50 -6.37 3.23 6.84
C GLU A 50 -7.41 3.22 7.96
N ALA A 51 -8.45 2.40 7.81
CA ALA A 51 -9.57 2.31 8.74
C ALA A 51 -9.47 1.13 9.73
N SER A 52 -10.41 1.06 10.69
CA SER A 52 -10.44 0.14 11.84
C SER A 52 -10.61 -1.35 11.51
N ASN A 53 -10.82 -1.68 10.25
CA ASN A 53 -10.94 -3.05 9.75
C ASN A 53 -9.90 -3.34 8.65
N GLY A 54 -8.89 -2.48 8.53
CA GLY A 54 -7.87 -2.54 7.49
C GLY A 54 -8.38 -2.31 6.08
N GLN A 55 -9.63 -1.87 5.91
CA GLN A 55 -10.12 -1.50 4.60
C GLN A 55 -9.69 -0.07 4.26
N MET A 56 -9.24 0.13 3.04
CA MET A 56 -8.98 1.46 2.49
C MET A 56 -10.28 2.05 1.91
N PRO A 57 -10.47 3.38 1.91
CA PRO A 57 -11.59 4.01 1.23
C PRO A 57 -11.40 3.85 -0.28
N ASN A 58 -12.42 4.22 -1.03
CA ASN A 58 -12.29 4.21 -2.48
C ASN A 58 -11.04 4.97 -2.97
N LEU A 59 -10.27 4.34 -3.85
CA LEU A 59 -9.04 4.92 -4.40
C LEU A 59 -9.31 6.22 -5.18
N ASP A 60 -10.49 6.40 -5.78
CA ASP A 60 -10.86 7.67 -6.41
C ASP A 60 -10.89 8.83 -5.42
N LEU A 61 -11.41 8.59 -4.22
CA LEU A 61 -11.45 9.61 -3.18
C LEU A 61 -10.03 10.05 -2.82
N ILE A 62 -9.12 9.09 -2.62
CA ILE A 62 -7.70 9.39 -2.36
C ILE A 62 -7.06 10.11 -3.54
N ASN A 63 -7.31 9.66 -4.78
CA ASN A 63 -6.72 10.24 -5.98
C ASN A 63 -7.17 11.69 -6.19
N ILE A 64 -8.47 11.98 -6.04
CA ILE A 64 -9.02 13.34 -6.14
C ILE A 64 -8.34 14.25 -5.11
N VAL A 65 -8.28 13.79 -3.87
CA VAL A 65 -7.69 14.55 -2.76
C VAL A 65 -6.21 14.77 -2.98
N TYR A 66 -5.45 13.73 -3.36
CA TYR A 66 -4.04 13.85 -3.69
C TYR A 66 -3.82 14.81 -4.86
N TYR A 67 -4.58 14.65 -5.96
CA TYR A 67 -4.45 15.47 -7.16
C TYR A 67 -4.69 16.95 -6.85
N LEU A 68 -5.77 17.26 -6.14
CA LEU A 68 -6.10 18.62 -5.74
C LEU A 68 -5.09 19.17 -4.73
N ALA A 69 -4.67 18.38 -3.75
CA ALA A 69 -3.68 18.84 -2.78
C ALA A 69 -2.35 19.19 -3.47
N ALA A 70 -1.88 18.39 -4.43
CA ALA A 70 -0.60 18.61 -5.10
C ALA A 70 -0.65 19.68 -6.22
N HIS A 71 -1.78 19.87 -6.91
CA HIS A 71 -1.84 20.70 -8.13
C HIS A 71 -2.75 21.93 -8.03
N TYR A 72 -3.65 22.01 -7.05
CA TYR A 72 -4.67 23.05 -7.05
C TYR A 72 -4.14 24.39 -6.52
N ARG A 73 -4.15 25.41 -7.40
CA ARG A 73 -3.92 26.87 -7.20
C ARG A 73 -2.66 27.34 -6.44
N GLN A 74 -1.97 26.51 -5.67
CA GLN A 74 -0.67 26.70 -5.00
C GLN A 74 -0.44 25.43 -4.15
N GLY A 75 -0.11 24.31 -4.79
CA GLY A 75 -0.16 22.97 -4.21
C GLY A 75 0.51 22.83 -2.83
N PHE A 76 -0.12 22.04 -1.97
CA PHE A 76 0.44 21.57 -0.71
C PHE A 76 1.42 20.43 -0.96
N ARG A 77 2.44 20.34 -0.11
CA ARG A 77 3.25 19.13 -0.06
C ARG A 77 2.45 18.04 0.63
N VAL A 78 2.07 17.02 -0.13
CA VAL A 78 1.29 15.90 0.39
C VAL A 78 2.20 14.89 1.05
N LYS A 79 1.87 14.51 2.29
CA LYS A 79 2.52 13.40 2.99
C LYS A 79 1.49 12.31 3.24
N VAL A 80 1.94 11.06 3.19
CA VAL A 80 1.22 9.93 3.80
C VAL A 80 1.98 9.60 5.07
N GLU A 81 1.25 9.24 6.13
CA GLU A 81 1.87 8.89 7.40
C GLU A 81 2.80 7.70 7.21
N ARG A 82 3.92 7.74 7.92
CA ARG A 82 4.95 6.71 7.89
C ARG A 82 5.19 6.25 9.31
N LEU A 83 5.25 4.94 9.52
CA LEU A 83 5.99 4.38 10.65
C LEU A 83 7.47 4.71 10.44
N TRP A 84 7.91 5.83 11.01
CA TRP A 84 9.29 6.33 10.95
C TRP A 84 10.32 5.25 11.34
N SER A 85 9.94 4.33 12.22
CA SER A 85 10.78 3.21 12.67
C SER A 85 11.21 2.24 11.56
N LEU A 86 10.49 2.17 10.43
CA LEU A 86 10.79 1.21 9.37
C LEU A 86 11.90 1.72 8.44
N LEU A 87 11.91 3.02 8.13
CA LEU A 87 12.92 3.66 7.25
C LEU A 87 14.34 3.54 7.80
N ASP A 88 14.49 3.52 9.12
CA ASP A 88 15.79 3.41 9.78
C ASP A 88 16.32 1.98 9.92
N CYS A 89 15.50 0.98 9.55
CA CYS A 89 15.87 -0.42 9.62
C CYS A 89 17.14 -0.70 8.83
N THR A 90 18.10 -1.39 9.46
CA THR A 90 19.35 -1.85 8.82
C THR A 90 19.05 -2.70 7.58
N LEU A 91 17.96 -3.46 7.58
CA LEU A 91 17.53 -4.24 6.43
C LEU A 91 17.22 -3.36 5.21
N LEU A 92 16.47 -2.25 5.38
CA LEU A 92 16.18 -1.35 4.26
C LEU A 92 17.45 -0.64 3.75
N LYS A 93 18.40 -0.35 4.66
CA LYS A 93 19.71 0.21 4.29
C LYS A 93 20.54 -0.80 3.48
N VAL A 94 20.51 -2.08 3.84
CA VAL A 94 21.16 -3.16 3.06
C VAL A 94 20.46 -3.35 1.73
N LEU A 95 19.12 -3.38 1.71
CA LEU A 95 18.33 -3.51 0.49
C LEU A 95 18.62 -2.37 -0.49
N ARG A 96 18.80 -1.14 0.00
CA ARG A 96 19.26 0.00 -0.82
C ARG A 96 20.55 -0.31 -1.56
N ILE A 97 21.55 -0.78 -0.83
CA ILE A 97 22.88 -1.07 -1.38
C ILE A 97 22.76 -2.15 -2.45
N ILE A 98 21.98 -3.21 -2.18
CA ILE A 98 21.72 -4.29 -3.13
C ILE A 98 21.05 -3.76 -4.40
N ILE A 99 19.98 -2.97 -4.30
CA ILE A 99 19.25 -2.45 -5.46
C ILE A 99 20.14 -1.52 -6.29
N VAL A 100 20.92 -0.65 -5.64
CA VAL A 100 21.88 0.22 -6.34
C VAL A 100 22.94 -0.62 -7.05
N TYR A 101 23.47 -1.65 -6.39
CA TYR A 101 24.47 -2.55 -6.99
C TYR A 101 23.90 -3.32 -8.18
N VAL A 102 22.70 -3.90 -8.06
CA VAL A 102 22.00 -4.56 -9.17
C VAL A 102 21.74 -3.58 -10.31
N GLY A 103 21.34 -2.35 -9.97
CA GLY A 103 21.20 -1.23 -10.90
C GLY A 103 22.45 -0.97 -11.73
N GLU A 104 23.59 -0.93 -11.06
CA GLU A 104 24.90 -0.73 -11.67
C GLU A 104 25.31 -1.91 -12.55
N VAL A 105 25.14 -3.15 -12.05
CA VAL A 105 25.45 -4.37 -12.80
C VAL A 105 24.61 -4.47 -14.08
N ALA A 106 23.30 -4.20 -14.00
CA ALA A 106 22.43 -4.27 -15.18
C ALA A 106 22.83 -3.22 -16.23
N ARG A 107 23.21 -2.01 -15.80
CA ARG A 107 23.67 -0.94 -16.71
C ARG A 107 24.98 -1.30 -17.40
N ARG A 108 25.87 -2.04 -16.73
CA ARG A 108 27.09 -2.58 -17.34
C ARG A 108 26.81 -3.65 -18.39
N LEU A 109 25.74 -4.43 -18.20
CA LEU A 109 25.33 -5.48 -19.16
C LEU A 109 24.64 -4.88 -20.40
N ASN A 110 23.76 -3.90 -20.20
CA ASN A 110 23.13 -3.16 -21.29
C ASN A 110 22.88 -1.70 -20.87
N PRO A 111 23.48 -0.71 -21.56
CA PRO A 111 23.27 0.70 -21.28
C PRO A 111 21.79 1.15 -21.39
N GLU A 112 20.99 0.45 -22.18
CA GLU A 112 19.55 0.73 -22.35
C GLU A 112 18.70 0.23 -21.17
N TRP A 113 19.23 -0.65 -20.32
CA TRP A 113 18.52 -1.12 -19.13
C TRP A 113 18.53 -0.06 -18.04
N LYS A 114 17.49 0.77 -18.07
CA LYS A 114 17.23 1.79 -17.04
C LYS A 114 16.15 1.25 -16.10
N PHE A 115 16.50 1.05 -14.84
CA PHE A 115 15.48 0.86 -13.81
C PHE A 115 14.70 2.18 -13.68
N GLY A 116 13.40 2.15 -13.98
CA GLY A 116 12.56 3.36 -14.05
C GLY A 116 12.29 4.05 -12.71
N ILE A 117 12.78 3.52 -11.60
CA ILE A 117 12.54 4.03 -10.24
C ILE A 117 13.90 4.14 -9.52
N PRO A 118 14.25 5.32 -8.97
CA PRO A 118 15.46 5.47 -8.18
C PRO A 118 15.36 4.64 -6.90
N ALA A 119 16.49 4.10 -6.44
CA ALA A 119 16.52 3.20 -5.28
C ALA A 119 15.93 3.84 -4.01
N THR A 120 16.09 5.15 -3.85
CA THR A 120 15.52 5.93 -2.74
C THR A 120 14.01 5.83 -2.69
N ASP A 121 13.35 6.09 -3.81
CA ASP A 121 11.88 6.07 -3.91
C ASP A 121 11.35 4.65 -3.76
N TYR A 122 12.11 3.66 -4.20
CA TYR A 122 11.75 2.25 -4.01
C TYR A 122 11.73 1.87 -2.52
N ILE A 123 12.74 2.30 -1.76
CA ILE A 123 12.82 2.00 -0.31
C ILE A 123 11.78 2.78 0.46
N GLU A 124 11.60 4.05 0.14
CA GLU A 124 10.55 4.87 0.73
C GLU A 124 9.18 4.26 0.45
N GLY A 125 8.99 3.77 -0.78
CA GLY A 125 7.78 3.07 -1.17
C GLY A 125 7.56 1.77 -0.42
N THR A 126 8.64 1.01 -0.20
CA THR A 126 8.60 -0.24 0.57
C THR A 126 8.28 0.01 2.03
N ALA A 127 8.86 1.04 2.65
CA ALA A 127 8.58 1.41 4.03
C ALA A 127 7.14 1.88 4.22
N THR A 128 6.63 2.68 3.27
CA THR A 128 5.23 3.13 3.27
C THR A 128 4.27 1.96 3.12
N LEU A 129 4.54 1.06 2.15
CA LEU A 129 3.74 -0.15 1.95
C LEU A 129 3.76 -1.06 3.18
N ALA A 130 4.92 -1.24 3.82
CA ALA A 130 5.03 -2.05 5.03
C ALA A 130 4.29 -1.44 6.22
N SER A 131 4.36 -0.11 6.38
CA SER A 131 3.58 0.63 7.37
C SER A 131 2.09 0.44 7.14
N SER A 132 1.66 0.59 5.89
CA SER A 132 0.26 0.50 5.50
C SER A 132 -0.29 -0.92 5.71
N LEU A 133 0.43 -1.93 5.23
CA LEU A 133 0.11 -3.34 5.50
C LEU A 133 0.06 -3.67 6.99
N TYR A 134 0.92 -3.06 7.80
CA TYR A 134 0.92 -3.29 9.24
C TYR A 134 -0.36 -2.76 9.90
N SER A 135 -0.75 -1.52 9.60
CA SER A 135 -2.00 -0.95 10.10
C SER A 135 -3.22 -1.72 9.57
N GLU A 136 -3.21 -2.09 8.28
CA GLU A 136 -4.29 -2.85 7.66
C GLU A 136 -4.44 -4.24 8.28
N ALA A 137 -3.33 -4.97 8.47
CA ALA A 137 -3.34 -6.30 9.05
C ALA A 137 -3.80 -6.29 10.52
N LEU A 138 -3.46 -5.25 11.27
CA LEU A 138 -3.91 -5.09 12.65
C LEU A 138 -5.31 -4.45 12.76
N GLY A 139 -5.84 -3.89 11.68
CA GLY A 139 -7.08 -3.11 11.70
C GLY A 139 -6.98 -1.86 12.58
N VAL A 140 -5.79 -1.26 12.70
CA VAL A 140 -5.62 -0.04 13.49
C VAL A 140 -5.93 1.15 12.59
N PRO A 141 -6.95 1.98 12.91
CA PRO A 141 -7.24 3.15 12.10
C PRO A 141 -6.15 4.21 12.29
N THR A 142 -5.69 4.79 11.20
CA THR A 142 -4.69 5.89 11.22
C THR A 142 -5.28 7.22 11.69
N GLY A 143 -6.61 7.35 11.70
CA GLY A 143 -7.26 8.57 12.13
C GLY A 143 -8.74 8.40 12.46
N PRO A 144 -9.42 9.49 12.84
CA PRO A 144 -10.83 9.50 13.22
C PRO A 144 -11.78 9.02 12.10
N HIS A 145 -11.35 9.07 10.84
CA HIS A 145 -12.11 8.51 9.71
C HIS A 145 -12.40 7.00 9.88
N GLY A 146 -11.64 6.26 10.69
CA GLY A 146 -11.84 4.84 10.94
C GLY A 146 -13.26 4.49 11.41
N ALA A 147 -13.87 5.31 12.28
CA ALA A 147 -15.22 5.07 12.81
C ALA A 147 -16.33 5.16 11.74
N PHE A 148 -16.09 5.88 10.63
CA PHE A 148 -17.05 5.98 9.53
C PHE A 148 -17.12 4.68 8.72
N ARG A 149 -16.10 3.83 8.82
CA ARG A 149 -16.05 2.57 8.09
C ARG A 149 -17.10 1.57 8.56
N ASP A 150 -17.45 1.59 9.84
CA ASP A 150 -18.51 0.76 10.42
C ASP A 150 -19.88 1.03 9.76
N TYR A 151 -20.04 2.22 9.18
CA TYR A 151 -21.24 2.67 8.47
C TYR A 151 -21.13 2.57 6.94
N GLN A 152 -20.10 1.91 6.41
CA GLN A 152 -19.84 1.79 4.97
C GLN A 152 -19.69 3.14 4.25
N VAL A 153 -19.22 4.17 4.97
CA VAL A 153 -18.93 5.49 4.40
C VAL A 153 -17.45 5.56 4.05
N ASP A 154 -17.15 5.88 2.79
CA ASP A 154 -15.77 6.09 2.34
C ASP A 154 -15.21 7.37 2.96
N ALA A 155 -14.33 7.22 3.95
CA ALA A 155 -13.84 8.34 4.74
C ALA A 155 -12.33 8.46 4.71
N ILE A 156 -11.85 9.71 4.68
CA ILE A 156 -10.43 10.06 4.78
C ILE A 156 -10.24 11.17 5.81
N THR A 157 -9.10 11.17 6.51
CA THR A 157 -8.69 12.30 7.36
C THR A 157 -7.62 13.12 6.65
N LEU A 158 -7.82 14.44 6.62
CA LEU A 158 -6.86 15.42 6.14
C LEU A 158 -6.34 16.21 7.32
N GLU A 159 -5.06 16.09 7.59
CA GLU A 159 -4.38 16.92 8.58
C GLU A 159 -3.61 18.04 7.90
N PHE A 160 -4.02 19.27 8.20
CA PHE A 160 -3.38 20.49 7.76
C PHE A 160 -2.34 20.89 8.78
N SER A 161 -1.07 20.94 8.37
CA SER A 161 0.05 21.35 9.21
C SER A 161 0.62 22.65 8.66
N PRO A 162 0.25 23.82 9.22
CA PRO A 162 0.77 25.10 8.80
C PRO A 162 2.19 25.30 9.33
N LYS A 163 3.04 25.97 8.55
CA LYS A 163 4.32 26.46 9.05
C LYS A 163 4.10 27.64 10.00
N PHE A 164 4.29 27.43 11.30
CA PHE A 164 4.25 28.51 12.30
C PHE A 164 5.63 29.15 12.50
N THR A 165 6.05 30.01 11.57
CA THR A 165 7.07 31.01 11.91
C THR A 165 6.42 32.13 12.73
N SER A 166 7.11 32.67 13.74
CA SER A 166 6.57 33.69 14.65
C SER A 166 6.11 34.98 13.97
N ASP A 167 6.48 35.17 12.70
CA ASP A 167 6.13 36.35 11.92
C ASP A 167 5.13 36.04 10.80
N MET A 168 4.15 36.95 10.64
CA MET A 168 3.09 37.05 9.61
C MET A 168 1.74 36.34 9.86
N LYS A 169 0.78 37.06 10.46
CA LYS A 169 -0.68 36.79 10.36
C LYS A 169 -1.15 36.60 8.91
N VAL A 170 -0.50 37.29 7.96
CA VAL A 170 -0.81 37.22 6.52
C VAL A 170 -0.58 35.82 5.96
N ARG A 171 0.54 35.16 6.31
CA ARG A 171 0.85 33.79 5.87
C ARG A 171 -0.14 32.75 6.39
N ARG A 172 -0.62 32.95 7.62
CA ARG A 172 -1.65 32.10 8.21
C ARG A 172 -2.98 32.19 7.47
N ASN A 173 -3.41 33.41 7.13
CA ASN A 173 -4.64 33.60 6.36
C ASN A 173 -4.52 32.98 4.96
N ASP A 174 -3.37 33.15 4.32
CA ASP A 174 -3.06 32.59 3.01
C ASP A 174 -3.08 31.03 3.02
N PHE A 175 -2.55 30.40 4.08
CA PHE A 175 -2.68 28.95 4.28
C PHE A 175 -4.15 28.51 4.42
N PHE A 176 -4.93 29.21 5.24
CA PHE A 176 -6.35 28.88 5.40
C PHE A 176 -7.17 29.12 4.13
N LEU A 177 -6.84 30.14 3.34
CA LEU A 177 -7.48 30.39 2.04
C LEU A 177 -7.15 29.28 1.04
N ARG A 178 -5.89 28.87 0.94
CA ARG A 178 -5.49 27.70 0.13
C ARG A 178 -6.20 26.43 0.59
N GLY A 179 -6.24 26.20 1.90
CA GLY A 179 -6.90 25.03 2.49
C GLY A 179 -8.40 25.03 2.20
N GLY A 180 -9.06 26.18 2.35
CA GLY A 180 -10.48 26.36 2.02
C GLY A 180 -10.79 26.09 0.56
N TRP A 181 -9.98 26.63 -0.37
CA TRP A 181 -10.13 26.35 -1.79
C TRP A 181 -9.88 24.88 -2.15
N PHE A 182 -8.91 24.24 -1.51
CA PHE A 182 -8.66 22.82 -1.68
C PHE A 182 -9.84 21.98 -1.18
N ILE A 183 -10.36 22.26 0.02
CA ILE A 183 -11.53 21.56 0.59
C ILE A 183 -12.77 21.79 -0.29
N GLU A 184 -13.02 23.03 -0.72
CA GLU A 184 -14.10 23.36 -1.65
C GLU A 184 -13.97 22.56 -2.95
N GLY A 185 -12.76 22.50 -3.51
CA GLY A 185 -12.46 21.68 -4.69
C GLY A 185 -12.77 20.21 -4.46
N VAL A 186 -12.36 19.63 -3.33
CA VAL A 186 -12.62 18.22 -3.00
C VAL A 186 -14.11 17.97 -2.85
N ILE A 187 -14.83 18.81 -2.10
CA ILE A 187 -16.28 18.70 -1.90
C ILE A 187 -16.99 18.83 -3.24
N GLN A 188 -16.60 19.79 -4.08
CA GLN A 188 -17.19 19.97 -5.41
C GLN A 188 -16.91 18.78 -6.32
N SER A 189 -15.69 18.22 -6.28
CA SER A 189 -15.33 17.03 -7.04
C SER A 189 -16.15 15.82 -6.60
N VAL A 190 -16.23 15.53 -5.30
CA VAL A 190 -17.00 14.40 -4.75
C VAL A 190 -18.50 14.58 -4.96
N ASN A 191 -19.03 15.79 -4.78
CA ASN A 191 -20.45 16.08 -4.99
C ASN A 191 -20.86 16.02 -6.46
N ASN A 192 -19.93 16.27 -7.38
CA ASN A 192 -20.18 16.19 -8.82
C ASN A 192 -19.95 14.80 -9.40
N LEU A 193 -19.63 13.79 -8.57
CA LEU A 193 -19.62 12.40 -9.01
C LEU A 193 -21.07 11.92 -9.17
N LEU A 194 -21.53 11.88 -10.42
CA LEU A 194 -22.85 11.38 -10.80
C LEU A 194 -23.01 9.86 -10.57
N GLU A 195 -21.89 9.14 -10.46
CA GLU A 195 -21.86 7.71 -10.26
C GLU A 195 -21.20 7.42 -8.90
N LYS A 196 -21.85 6.56 -8.09
CA LYS A 196 -21.25 6.00 -6.88
C LYS A 196 -19.94 5.34 -7.30
N PHE A 197 -18.85 5.48 -6.53
CA PHE A 197 -17.52 5.05 -6.95
C PHE A 197 -17.46 3.59 -7.46
N HIS A 198 -17.64 3.37 -8.77
CA HIS A 198 -17.98 2.05 -9.32
C HIS A 198 -16.82 1.34 -10.00
N GLN A 199 -15.65 1.97 -10.15
CA GLN A 199 -14.57 1.45 -10.99
C GLN A 199 -13.26 1.09 -10.25
N LEU A 200 -13.12 1.33 -8.94
CA LEU A 200 -11.81 1.16 -8.28
C LEU A 200 -11.76 0.06 -7.25
N PHE A 201 -10.59 -0.57 -7.28
CA PHE A 201 -10.15 -1.69 -6.50
C PHE A 201 -10.41 -1.43 -5.02
N PHE A 202 -11.21 -2.31 -4.41
CA PHE A 202 -11.42 -2.34 -2.96
C PHE A 202 -10.17 -2.74 -2.19
N LEU A 203 -9.24 -3.45 -2.85
CA LEU A 203 -7.95 -3.84 -2.31
C LEU A 203 -6.81 -3.26 -3.16
N TYR A 204 -6.12 -2.29 -2.59
CA TYR A 204 -4.88 -1.72 -3.11
C TYR A 204 -3.94 -1.47 -1.94
N LEU A 205 -2.65 -1.32 -2.24
CA LEU A 205 -1.63 -0.96 -1.25
C LEU A 205 -1.01 0.36 -1.67
N LEU A 206 -0.94 1.33 -0.76
CA LEU A 206 -0.25 2.60 -1.02
C LEU A 206 1.27 2.40 -0.85
N THR A 207 2.01 2.74 -1.90
CA THR A 207 3.49 2.83 -1.83
C THR A 207 3.93 4.28 -1.69
N SER A 208 3.13 5.22 -2.16
CA SER A 208 3.41 6.65 -2.09
C SER A 208 2.07 7.39 -2.15
N PRO A 209 1.98 8.67 -1.75
CA PRO A 209 0.73 9.44 -1.87
C PRO A 209 0.13 9.44 -3.29
N ASN A 210 0.96 9.18 -4.31
CA ASN A 210 0.59 9.17 -5.72
C ASN A 210 0.74 7.81 -6.43
N LYS A 211 1.11 6.76 -5.70
CA LYS A 211 1.39 5.44 -6.28
C LYS A 211 0.73 4.35 -5.45
N PHE A 212 -0.10 3.56 -6.10
CA PHE A 212 -0.75 2.41 -5.52
C PHE A 212 -0.35 1.13 -6.28
N VAL A 213 -0.42 0.00 -5.58
CA VAL A 213 -0.29 -1.34 -6.15
C VAL A 213 -1.66 -2.00 -6.06
N SER A 214 -2.25 -2.32 -7.21
CA SER A 214 -3.55 -3.00 -7.26
C SER A 214 -3.42 -4.48 -6.91
N VAL A 215 -4.53 -5.09 -6.49
CA VAL A 215 -4.63 -6.54 -6.22
C VAL A 215 -4.10 -7.41 -7.36
N GLY A 216 -4.35 -7.02 -8.61
CA GLY A 216 -3.90 -7.77 -9.78
C GLY A 216 -2.37 -7.90 -9.88
N VAL A 217 -1.62 -6.95 -9.34
CA VAL A 217 -0.15 -6.98 -9.37
C VAL A 217 0.41 -7.80 -8.22
N TYR A 218 -0.03 -7.54 -6.99
CA TYR A 218 0.54 -8.22 -5.83
C TYR A 218 0.04 -9.66 -5.68
N ILE A 219 -1.12 -10.03 -6.24
CA ILE A 219 -1.61 -11.42 -6.18
C ILE A 219 -0.69 -12.39 -6.92
N ILE A 220 0.02 -11.92 -7.96
CA ILE A 220 1.02 -12.72 -8.68
C ILE A 220 2.19 -13.02 -7.75
N ALA A 221 2.70 -12.02 -7.03
CA ALA A 221 3.76 -12.20 -6.06
C ALA A 221 3.33 -13.15 -4.91
N PHE A 222 2.09 -13.01 -4.44
CA PHE A 222 1.53 -13.88 -3.41
C PHE A 222 1.35 -15.33 -3.89
N ALA A 223 0.86 -15.53 -5.12
CA ALA A 223 0.74 -16.86 -5.73
C ALA A 223 2.11 -17.53 -5.89
N LEU A 224 3.13 -16.78 -6.33
CA LEU A 224 4.51 -17.28 -6.41
C LEU A 224 5.10 -17.61 -5.04
N LEU A 225 4.73 -16.86 -4.00
CA LEU A 225 5.14 -17.12 -2.62
C LEU A 225 4.51 -18.41 -2.05
N ILE A 226 3.26 -18.71 -2.43
CA ILE A 226 2.52 -19.91 -1.99
C ILE A 226 2.87 -21.14 -2.84
N ALA A 227 3.24 -20.96 -4.11
CA ALA A 227 3.50 -22.05 -5.05
C ALA A 227 4.46 -23.16 -4.54
N PRO A 228 5.48 -22.88 -3.72
CA PRO A 228 6.35 -23.93 -3.15
C PRO A 228 5.65 -24.81 -2.11
N LEU A 229 4.61 -24.33 -1.42
CA LEU A 229 3.98 -25.06 -0.32
C LEU A 229 3.32 -26.38 -0.78
N PRO A 230 2.50 -26.42 -1.85
CA PRO A 230 1.99 -27.67 -2.41
C PRO A 230 3.11 -28.63 -2.84
N MET A 231 4.21 -28.10 -3.38
CA MET A 231 5.36 -28.91 -3.78
C MET A 231 6.01 -29.60 -2.58
N VAL A 232 6.17 -28.88 -1.46
CA VAL A 232 6.69 -29.45 -0.20
C VAL A 232 5.74 -30.51 0.34
N VAL A 233 4.43 -30.26 0.34
CA VAL A 233 3.43 -31.25 0.80
C VAL A 233 3.46 -32.51 -0.05
N ALA A 234 3.52 -32.39 -1.38
CA ALA A 234 3.63 -33.53 -2.29
C ALA A 234 4.91 -34.33 -2.05
N PHE A 235 6.02 -33.65 -1.81
CA PHE A 235 7.30 -34.29 -1.48
C PHE A 235 7.23 -35.09 -0.16
N VAL A 236 6.66 -34.49 0.89
CA VAL A 236 6.47 -35.16 2.18
C VAL A 236 5.51 -36.35 2.05
N TYR A 237 4.44 -36.22 1.26
CA TYR A 237 3.49 -37.31 1.00
C TYR A 237 4.16 -38.52 0.32
N ILE A 238 5.01 -38.29 -0.69
CA ILE A 238 5.76 -39.36 -1.36
C ILE A 238 6.71 -40.06 -0.39
N ILE A 239 7.42 -39.31 0.46
CA ILE A 239 8.30 -39.87 1.49
C ILE A 239 7.51 -40.73 2.49
N ALA A 240 6.38 -40.22 2.99
CA ALA A 240 5.54 -40.94 3.94
C ALA A 240 4.98 -42.24 3.32
N ASN A 241 4.55 -42.19 2.06
CA ASN A 241 4.04 -43.37 1.36
C ASN A 241 5.13 -44.44 1.13
N ASN A 242 6.34 -44.04 0.73
CA ASN A 242 7.47 -44.97 0.55
C ASN A 242 7.95 -45.59 1.87
N SER A 243 7.80 -44.88 2.98
CA SER A 243 8.12 -45.41 4.32
C SER A 243 7.08 -46.45 4.76
N ASN A 244 5.79 -46.21 4.48
CA ASN A 244 4.71 -47.14 4.78
C ASN A 244 4.73 -48.42 3.92
N SER A 245 5.21 -48.34 2.67
CA SER A 245 5.41 -49.54 1.82
C SER A 245 6.59 -50.39 2.30
N SER A 246 7.65 -49.76 2.83
CA SER A 246 8.80 -50.46 3.41
C SER A 246 8.43 -51.19 4.71
N LEU A 247 7.63 -50.57 5.58
CA LEU A 247 7.06 -51.20 6.79
C LEU A 247 6.09 -52.37 6.48
N LYS A 248 5.44 -52.38 5.32
CA LYS A 248 4.59 -53.51 4.87
C LYS A 248 5.39 -54.71 4.39
N GLN A 249 6.63 -54.53 3.91
CA GLN A 249 7.53 -55.65 3.58
C GLN A 249 8.11 -56.30 4.85
N GLU A 250 8.41 -55.51 5.87
CA GLU A 250 9.07 -55.99 7.10
C GLU A 250 8.11 -56.71 8.08
N LYS A 251 6.80 -56.45 8.01
CA LYS A 251 5.78 -57.11 8.88
C LYS A 251 5.57 -58.60 8.58
N SER A 252 6.33 -59.19 7.66
CA SER A 252 6.39 -60.64 7.41
C SER A 252 7.30 -61.39 8.42
N THR A 253 8.05 -60.68 9.27
CA THR A 253 8.96 -61.34 10.24
C THR A 253 9.01 -60.56 11.57
N LEU A 254 8.18 -60.99 12.54
CA LEU A 254 8.17 -60.81 14.02
C LEU A 254 8.57 -59.46 14.71
N SER A 255 7.75 -59.09 15.73
CA SER A 255 7.64 -57.90 16.63
C SER A 255 8.75 -57.62 17.69
N PRO A 256 8.64 -56.64 18.64
CA PRO A 256 8.06 -55.26 18.66
C PRO A 256 9.06 -54.14 19.14
N PHE A 257 8.86 -52.90 18.66
CA PHE A 257 9.31 -51.56 19.13
C PHE A 257 10.68 -51.34 19.81
N PRO A 258 11.37 -50.23 19.47
CA PRO A 258 11.45 -49.15 20.46
C PRO A 258 11.02 -47.78 19.92
N ALA A 259 10.83 -46.87 20.88
CA ALA A 259 10.16 -45.58 20.78
C ALA A 259 10.70 -44.64 19.69
N ALA A 260 9.79 -43.83 19.15
CA ALA A 260 10.07 -42.79 18.17
C ALA A 260 11.03 -41.74 18.72
N ASP A 261 12.22 -41.65 18.11
CA ASP A 261 13.18 -40.56 18.32
C ASP A 261 12.67 -39.29 17.64
N GLU A 262 12.20 -38.34 18.45
CA GLU A 262 11.72 -37.01 18.10
C GLU A 262 12.78 -36.15 17.35
N HIS A 263 14.05 -36.56 17.41
CA HIS A 263 15.17 -35.92 16.72
C HIS A 263 15.29 -36.25 15.22
N SER A 264 14.66 -37.32 14.73
CA SER A 264 14.73 -37.70 13.31
C SER A 264 13.83 -36.84 12.40
N ILE A 265 12.79 -36.24 12.98
CA ILE A 265 11.79 -35.42 12.27
C ILE A 265 12.35 -34.02 11.97
N THR A 266 13.22 -33.48 12.84
CA THR A 266 13.82 -32.14 12.65
C THR A 266 14.91 -32.12 11.57
N VAL A 267 15.65 -33.21 11.38
CA VAL A 267 16.71 -33.31 10.35
C VAL A 267 16.14 -33.58 8.95
N SER A 268 15.01 -34.29 8.85
CA SER A 268 14.27 -34.46 7.58
C SER A 268 13.69 -33.15 7.04
N SER A 269 13.37 -32.23 7.95
CA SER A 269 12.79 -30.90 7.64
C SER A 269 13.73 -29.99 6.85
N TRP A 270 15.02 -30.28 6.69
CA TRP A 270 15.95 -29.46 5.87
C TRP A 270 16.28 -30.09 4.51
N ARG A 271 15.78 -31.29 4.22
CA ARG A 271 16.04 -31.97 2.93
C ARG A 271 15.33 -31.30 1.76
N TRP A 272 14.19 -30.63 1.99
CA TRP A 272 13.54 -29.81 0.95
C TRP A 272 14.43 -28.63 0.52
N LEU A 273 15.34 -28.16 1.38
CA LEU A 273 16.27 -27.09 1.04
C LEU A 273 17.25 -27.54 -0.04
N ASN A 274 17.64 -28.82 -0.06
CA ASN A 274 18.42 -29.40 -1.16
C ASN A 274 17.60 -29.48 -2.45
N ALA A 275 16.33 -29.89 -2.39
CA ALA A 275 15.45 -29.89 -3.56
C ALA A 275 15.21 -28.48 -4.11
N ALA A 276 14.92 -27.52 -3.23
CA ALA A 276 14.78 -26.10 -3.57
C ALA A 276 16.07 -25.52 -4.14
N LYS A 277 17.23 -25.88 -3.59
CA LYS A 277 18.54 -25.50 -4.14
C LYS A 277 18.74 -26.04 -5.56
N VAL A 278 18.36 -27.29 -5.83
CA VAL A 278 18.44 -27.87 -7.18
C VAL A 278 17.51 -27.13 -8.14
N VAL A 279 16.26 -26.89 -7.74
CA VAL A 279 15.29 -26.13 -8.57
C VAL A 279 15.79 -24.71 -8.84
N PHE A 280 16.37 -24.05 -7.83
CA PHE A 280 16.97 -22.72 -7.97
C PHE A 280 18.16 -22.73 -8.93
N ILE A 281 19.05 -23.73 -8.86
CA ILE A 281 20.16 -23.89 -9.80
C ILE A 281 19.65 -24.09 -11.23
N ILE A 282 18.59 -24.88 -11.41
CA ILE A 282 17.97 -25.10 -12.73
C ILE A 282 17.39 -23.79 -13.28
N HIS A 283 16.67 -23.01 -12.45
CA HIS A 283 16.13 -21.72 -12.86
C HIS A 283 17.24 -20.71 -13.19
N LEU A 284 18.32 -20.67 -12.39
CA LEU A 284 19.48 -19.82 -12.63
C LEU A 284 20.20 -20.20 -13.94
N TRP A 285 20.36 -21.49 -14.22
CA TRP A 285 20.86 -21.98 -15.51
C TRP A 285 19.93 -21.65 -16.66
N GLY A 286 18.61 -21.75 -16.48
CA GLY A 286 17.62 -21.35 -17.47
C GLY A 286 17.76 -19.87 -17.83
N VAL A 287 17.92 -19.01 -16.83
CA VAL A 287 18.18 -17.57 -17.04
C VAL A 287 19.48 -17.35 -17.82
N VAL A 288 20.58 -18.02 -17.45
CA VAL A 288 21.86 -17.93 -18.18
C VAL A 288 21.72 -18.35 -19.65
N VAL A 289 21.03 -19.47 -19.91
CA VAL A 289 20.77 -19.96 -21.28
C VAL A 289 19.87 -19.00 -22.05
N SER A 290 18.86 -18.40 -21.42
CA SER A 290 18.00 -17.40 -22.05
C SER A 290 18.74 -16.09 -22.41
N PHE A 291 19.81 -15.74 -21.70
CA PHE A 291 20.66 -14.59 -22.03
C PHE A 291 21.77 -14.91 -23.04
N LEU A 292 22.08 -16.19 -23.29
CA LEU A 292 23.10 -16.63 -24.25
C LEU A 292 22.91 -16.05 -25.67
N PRO A 293 21.69 -15.99 -26.25
CA PRO A 293 21.47 -15.42 -27.58
C PRO A 293 21.82 -13.93 -27.64
N TYR A 294 21.55 -13.18 -26.56
CA TYR A 294 21.87 -11.75 -26.48
C TYR A 294 23.38 -11.51 -26.54
N PHE A 295 24.17 -12.29 -25.81
CA PHE A 295 25.63 -12.17 -25.83
C PHE A 295 26.25 -12.60 -27.17
N ILE A 296 25.70 -13.63 -27.81
CA ILE A 296 26.16 -14.08 -29.14
C ILE A 296 25.91 -12.98 -30.20
N CYS A 297 24.75 -12.31 -30.15
CA CYS A 297 24.46 -11.19 -31.06
C CYS A 297 25.37 -9.97 -30.86
N GLN A 298 25.78 -9.65 -29.62
CA GLN A 298 26.71 -8.54 -29.36
C GLN A 298 28.11 -8.78 -29.97
N ILE A 299 28.58 -10.04 -29.97
CA ILE A 299 29.89 -10.42 -30.53
C ILE A 299 29.90 -10.33 -32.07
N GLN A 300 28.76 -10.56 -32.72
CA GLN A 300 28.65 -10.50 -34.19
C GLN A 300 28.54 -9.07 -34.75
N ILE A 301 28.17 -8.08 -33.95
CA ILE A 301 28.01 -6.68 -34.40
C ILE A 301 29.35 -5.91 -34.37
N THR A 302 30.37 -6.41 -33.66
CA THR A 302 31.66 -5.72 -33.50
C THR A 302 32.67 -5.79 -34.67
N PRO A 303 32.61 -6.71 -35.67
CA PRO A 303 33.61 -6.75 -36.74
C PRO A 303 33.18 -6.18 -38.10
N GLN A 304 32.12 -5.36 -38.22
CA GLN A 304 31.70 -4.78 -39.52
C GLN A 304 31.62 -3.24 -39.62
N GLN A 305 32.02 -2.47 -38.61
CA GLN A 305 32.10 -0.99 -38.72
C GLN A 305 33.53 -0.41 -38.83
N LEU A 306 34.51 -1.20 -39.28
CA LEU A 306 35.87 -0.69 -39.57
C LEU A 306 36.33 -0.89 -41.02
N ALA A 307 35.39 -0.95 -41.97
CA ALA A 307 35.71 -0.96 -43.41
C ALA A 307 34.56 -0.40 -44.25
N LEU A 308 34.33 0.91 -44.16
CA LEU A 308 33.99 1.86 -45.24
C LEU A 308 33.69 3.24 -44.64
#